data_AF-A0AAW8TEU0-F1
#
_entry.id   AF-A0AAW8TEU0-F1
#
_cell.length_a   1.000
_cell.length_b   1.000
_cell.length_c   1.000
_cell.angle_alpha   90.00
_cell.angle_beta   90.00
_cell.angle_gamma   90.00
#
_symmetry.space_group_name_H-M   'P 1'
#
loop_
_entity.id
_entity.type
_entity.pdbx_description
1 polymer ?
#
loop_
_entity_poly.entity_id
_entity_poly.type
_entity_poly.pdbx_seq_one_letter_code
_entity_poly.pdbx_strand_id
1 'polypeptide(L)'
;MWKEVIQQKTVHNRILRNGLRLLHQYSWRQSKDKKVLLEFTGHLQNVMQLHLETQNLVVGVPGFGKEVTLLELDEPNFVPHYKIEQVVESTDGHFIKLKLIKTI
;
A
#
# COMPACT_ATOMS: atom_id res chain seq x y z
N MET A 1 2.47 2.84 13.33
CA MET A 1 3.91 3.05 13.61
C MET A 1 4.46 3.97 12.53
N TRP A 2 5.46 4.81 12.83
CA TRP A 2 6.16 5.60 11.81
C TRP A 2 7.16 4.72 11.08
N LYS A 3 7.24 4.88 9.76
CA LYS A 3 8.12 4.12 8.87
C LYS A 3 8.76 5.09 7.89
N GLU A 4 10.05 4.91 7.67
CA GLU A 4 10.82 5.66 6.68
C GLU A 4 10.50 5.16 5.27
N VAL A 5 10.37 6.10 4.32
CA VAL A 5 10.21 5.82 2.90
C VAL A 5 11.58 5.86 2.25
N ILE A 6 12.07 4.71 1.82
CA ILE A 6 13.40 4.57 1.20
C ILE A 6 13.37 4.75 -0.32
N GLN A 7 12.21 4.53 -0.95
CA GLN A 7 12.00 4.79 -2.38
C GLN A 7 10.57 5.24 -2.66
N GLN A 8 10.40 6.17 -3.59
CA GLN A 8 9.09 6.60 -4.09
C GLN A 8 9.04 6.57 -5.61
N LYS A 9 7.93 6.06 -6.17
CA LYS A 9 7.69 6.06 -7.62
C LYS A 9 6.20 6.23 -7.93
N THR A 10 5.87 7.11 -8.86
CA THR A 10 4.51 7.18 -9.41
C THR A 10 4.41 6.29 -10.65
N VAL A 11 3.42 5.40 -10.66
CA VAL A 11 3.16 4.47 -11.76
C VAL A 11 1.75 4.64 -12.31
N HIS A 12 1.58 4.31 -13.59
CA HIS A 12 0.28 4.31 -14.24
C HIS A 12 -0.26 2.90 -14.30
N ASN A 13 -1.08 2.51 -13.34
CA ASN A 13 -1.64 1.16 -13.28
C ASN A 13 -3.10 1.16 -12.81
N ARG A 14 -4.01 0.97 -13.77
CA ARG A 14 -5.45 1.00 -13.52
C ARG A 14 -5.92 -0.15 -12.63
N ILE A 15 -5.32 -1.33 -12.76
CA ILE A 15 -5.68 -2.51 -11.96
C ILE A 15 -5.29 -2.27 -10.51
N LEU A 16 -4.04 -1.88 -10.29
CA LEU A 16 -3.52 -1.56 -8.96
C LEU A 16 -4.31 -0.43 -8.31
N ARG A 17 -4.57 0.67 -9.02
CA ARG A 17 -5.39 1.79 -8.53
C ARG A 17 -6.77 1.34 -8.08
N ASN A 18 -7.47 0.58 -8.93
CA ASN A 18 -8.80 0.09 -8.61
C ASN A 18 -8.79 -0.89 -7.44
N GLY A 19 -7.76 -1.74 -7.37
CA GLY A 19 -7.60 -2.70 -6.29
C GLY A 19 -7.39 -2.01 -4.94
N LEU A 20 -6.48 -1.04 -4.88
CA LEU A 20 -6.28 -0.20 -3.70
C LEU A 20 -7.56 0.54 -3.32
N ARG A 21 -8.30 1.09 -4.31
CA ARG A 21 -9.58 1.78 -4.05
C ARG A 21 -10.61 0.84 -3.42
N LEU A 22 -10.77 -0.39 -3.92
CA LEU A 22 -11.66 -1.40 -3.32
C LEU A 22 -11.22 -1.73 -1.89
N LEU A 23 -9.91 -1.89 -1.68
CA LEU A 23 -9.34 -2.14 -0.36
C LEU A 23 -9.58 -1.01 0.62
N HIS A 24 -9.82 0.23 0.18
CA HIS A 24 -10.20 1.35 1.04
C HIS A 24 -11.72 1.47 1.29
N GLN A 25 -12.55 0.74 0.55
CA GLN A 25 -14.01 0.71 0.77
C GLN A 25 -14.36 -0.25 1.91
N TYR A 26 -14.92 0.29 3.01
CA TYR A 26 -15.22 -0.50 4.19
C TYR A 26 -16.31 -1.55 3.94
N SER A 27 -17.40 -1.18 3.27
CA SER A 27 -18.50 -2.09 2.91
C SER A 27 -18.03 -3.27 2.06
N TRP A 28 -17.16 -3.01 1.08
CA TRP A 28 -16.60 -4.06 0.25
C TRP A 28 -15.76 -5.04 1.08
N ARG A 29 -14.89 -4.56 1.96
CA ARG A 29 -14.09 -5.42 2.84
C ARG A 29 -14.96 -6.29 3.76
N GLN A 30 -16.00 -5.71 4.35
CA GLN A 30 -16.94 -6.45 5.21
C GLN A 30 -17.71 -7.54 4.46
N SER A 31 -17.85 -7.42 3.13
CA SER A 31 -18.54 -8.41 2.29
C SER A 31 -17.66 -9.59 1.86
N LYS A 32 -16.43 -9.70 2.34
CA LYS A 32 -15.43 -10.69 1.88
C LYS A 32 -14.90 -11.50 3.05
N ASP A 33 -14.63 -12.78 2.79
CA ASP A 33 -13.96 -13.63 3.75
C ASP A 33 -12.52 -13.17 3.98
N LYS A 34 -12.02 -13.39 5.20
CA LYS A 34 -10.66 -13.03 5.61
C LYS A 34 -9.59 -13.58 4.66
N LYS A 35 -9.73 -14.84 4.23
CA LYS A 35 -8.79 -15.50 3.30
C LYS A 35 -8.73 -14.77 1.96
N VAL A 36 -9.88 -14.38 1.41
CA VAL A 36 -9.98 -13.65 0.14
C VAL A 36 -9.34 -12.27 0.26
N LEU A 37 -9.52 -11.59 1.39
CA LEU A 37 -8.87 -10.31 1.65
C LEU A 37 -7.34 -10.45 1.73
N LEU A 38 -6.84 -11.47 2.43
CA LEU A 38 -5.40 -11.74 2.53
C LEU A 38 -4.79 -12.00 1.15
N GLU A 39 -5.36 -12.92 0.37
CA GLU A 39 -4.89 -13.24 -0.99
C GLU A 39 -4.91 -12.00 -1.89
N PHE A 40 -5.99 -11.23 -1.85
CA PHE A 40 -6.12 -9.99 -2.61
C PHE A 40 -5.04 -8.97 -2.24
N THR A 41 -4.78 -8.76 -0.94
CA THR A 41 -3.74 -7.84 -0.49
C THR A 41 -2.33 -8.31 -0.82
N GLY A 42 -2.08 -9.62 -0.80
CA GLY A 42 -0.84 -10.21 -1.27
C GLY A 42 -0.62 -9.97 -2.76
N HIS A 43 -1.65 -10.14 -3.60
CA HIS A 43 -1.55 -9.81 -5.03
C HIS A 43 -1.26 -8.32 -5.27
N LEU A 44 -1.91 -7.41 -4.54
CA LEU A 44 -1.61 -5.98 -4.66
C LEU A 44 -0.18 -5.68 -4.24
N GLN A 45 0.29 -6.27 -3.13
CA GLN A 45 1.67 -6.12 -2.67
C GLN A 45 2.67 -6.58 -3.73
N ASN A 46 2.48 -7.76 -4.29
CA ASN A 46 3.37 -8.31 -5.32
C ASN A 46 3.44 -7.39 -6.55
N VAL A 47 2.30 -6.86 -7.00
CA VAL A 47 2.27 -5.93 -8.13
C VAL A 47 3.04 -4.64 -7.81
N MET A 48 2.92 -4.11 -6.58
CA MET A 48 3.66 -2.91 -6.17
C MET A 48 5.16 -3.16 -6.10
N GLN A 49 5.57 -4.28 -5.52
CA GLN A 49 6.97 -4.73 -5.43
C GLN A 49 7.60 -4.88 -6.82
N LEU A 50 6.88 -5.45 -7.78
CA LEU A 50 7.36 -5.57 -9.16
C LEU A 50 7.63 -4.22 -9.84
N HIS A 51 6.88 -3.17 -9.51
CA HIS A 51 7.12 -1.83 -10.07
C HIS A 51 8.38 -1.15 -9.53
N LEU A 52 8.82 -1.55 -8.33
CA LEU A 52 9.99 -1.01 -7.64
C LEU A 52 11.20 -1.96 -7.68
N GLU A 53 11.04 -3.18 -8.20
CA GLU A 53 12.07 -4.22 -8.22
C GLU A 53 12.60 -4.55 -6.81
N THR A 54 11.70 -4.54 -5.82
CA THR A 54 12.03 -4.73 -4.40
C THR A 54 11.29 -5.92 -3.78
N GLN A 55 11.86 -6.47 -2.71
CA GLN A 55 11.18 -7.44 -1.82
C GLN A 55 10.61 -6.78 -0.57
N ASN A 56 10.90 -5.49 -0.36
CA ASN A 56 10.43 -4.74 0.79
C ASN A 56 8.93 -4.47 0.72
N LEU A 57 8.37 -4.05 1.85
CA LEU A 57 7.00 -3.59 1.95
C LEU A 57 6.81 -2.33 1.11
N VAL A 58 5.70 -2.26 0.37
CA VAL A 58 5.39 -1.13 -0.52
C VAL A 58 3.96 -0.73 -0.24
N VAL A 59 3.72 0.56 -0.05
CA VAL A 59 2.38 1.11 0.16
C VAL A 59 1.98 1.96 -1.02
N GLY A 60 0.78 1.74 -1.53
CA GLY A 60 0.23 2.45 -2.67
C GLY A 60 -0.79 3.51 -2.27
N VAL A 61 -0.64 4.72 -2.82
CA VAL A 61 -1.61 5.82 -2.71
C VAL A 61 -2.26 6.06 -4.08
N PRO A 62 -3.58 5.84 -4.22
CA PRO A 62 -4.29 6.14 -5.46
C PRO A 62 -4.25 7.64 -5.80
N GLY A 63 -3.77 7.99 -6.99
CA GLY A 63 -3.75 9.36 -7.52
C GLY A 63 -4.87 9.64 -8.52
N PHE A 64 -4.71 10.72 -9.30
CA PHE A 64 -5.65 11.11 -10.35
C PHE A 64 -5.58 10.14 -11.55
N GLY A 65 -6.71 9.96 -12.24
CA GLY A 65 -6.78 9.11 -13.43
C GLY A 65 -6.40 7.64 -13.17
N LYS A 66 -5.20 7.25 -13.61
CA LYS A 66 -4.66 5.88 -13.47
C LYS A 66 -3.41 5.82 -12.59
N GLU A 67 -3.04 6.93 -11.95
CA GLU A 67 -1.82 7.04 -11.18
C GLU A 67 -1.94 6.34 -9.82
N VAL A 68 -0.82 5.78 -9.39
CA VAL A 68 -0.59 5.27 -8.05
C VAL A 68 0.81 5.68 -7.62
N THR A 69 0.92 6.37 -6.50
CA THR A 69 2.22 6.64 -5.87
C THR A 69 2.58 5.47 -4.98
N LEU A 70 3.73 4.84 -5.23
CA LEU A 70 4.29 3.74 -4.47
C LEU A 70 5.36 4.27 -3.53
N LEU A 71 5.33 3.79 -2.29
CA LEU A 71 6.24 4.15 -1.22
C LEU A 71 6.83 2.86 -0.66
N GLU A 72 8.12 2.63 -0.91
CA GLU A 72 8.86 1.51 -0.33
C GLU A 72 9.31 1.85 1.10
N LEU A 73 9.20 0.88 2.00
CA LEU A 73 9.59 1.00 3.39
C LEU A 73 10.69 -0.01 3.68
N ASP A 74 11.62 0.31 4.58
CA ASP A 74 12.65 -0.63 5.03
C ASP A 74 12.05 -1.70 5.97
N GLU A 75 11.22 -2.58 5.40
CA GLU A 75 10.55 -3.67 6.09
C GLU A 75 10.40 -4.86 5.12
N PRO A 76 11.19 -5.93 5.29
CA PRO A 76 11.18 -7.06 4.36
C PRO A 76 9.99 -8.00 4.55
N ASN A 77 9.28 -7.88 5.68
CA ASN A 77 8.17 -8.77 6.00
C ASN A 77 6.86 -8.27 5.42
N PHE A 78 6.16 -9.14 4.69
CA PHE A 78 4.79 -8.87 4.29
C PHE A 78 3.89 -8.76 5.52
N VAL A 79 3.28 -7.59 5.69
CA VAL A 79 2.23 -7.37 6.68
C VAL A 79 0.94 -7.04 5.93
N PRO A 80 -0.21 -7.66 6.29
CA PRO A 80 -1.48 -7.39 5.62
C PRO A 80 -1.78 -5.89 5.59
N HIS A 81 -2.28 -5.44 4.44
CA HIS A 81 -2.18 -4.06 3.98
C HIS A 81 -2.41 -2.95 5.02
N TYR A 82 -1.59 -1.90 4.91
CA TYR A 82 -1.71 -0.70 5.71
C TYR A 82 -2.54 0.38 5.01
N LYS A 83 -3.19 1.21 5.81
CA LYS A 83 -3.65 2.54 5.40
C LYS A 83 -2.64 3.57 5.89
N ILE A 84 -2.25 4.49 5.01
CA ILE A 84 -1.50 5.68 5.41
C ILE A 84 -2.45 6.58 6.21
N GLU A 85 -2.09 6.84 7.47
CA GLU A 85 -2.80 7.80 8.32
C GLU A 85 -2.24 9.21 8.17
N GLN A 86 -0.92 9.31 8.05
CA GLN A 86 -0.22 10.58 8.03
C GLN A 86 1.07 10.44 7.23
N VAL A 87 1.44 11.53 6.56
CA VAL A 87 2.71 11.70 5.85
C VAL A 87 3.42 12.90 6.46
N VAL A 88 4.72 12.77 6.73
CA VAL A 88 5.58 13.85 7.24
C VAL A 88 6.85 13.85 6.41
N GLU A 89 7.17 15.01 5.84
CA GLU A 89 8.45 15.27 5.21
C GLU A 89 9.27 16.17 6.17
N SER A 90 10.51 15.77 6.45
CA SER A 90 11.45 16.56 7.26
C SER A 90 12.81 16.64 6.56
N THR A 91 13.74 17.41 7.14
CA THR A 91 15.14 17.44 6.71
C THR A 91 15.83 16.08 6.81
N ASP A 92 15.30 15.19 7.65
CA ASP A 92 15.88 13.89 7.97
C ASP A 92 15.26 12.75 7.13
N GLY A 93 14.24 13.04 6.31
CA GLY A 93 13.64 12.07 5.40
C GLY A 93 12.13 12.18 5.25
N HIS A 94 11.56 11.22 4.52
CA HIS A 94 10.12 11.09 4.27
C HIS A 94 9.57 9.95 5.13
N PHE A 95 8.68 10.26 6.07
CA PHE A 95 8.11 9.31 7.00
C PHE A 95 6.60 9.18 6.84
N ILE A 96 6.10 7.95 6.91
CA ILE A 96 4.66 7.67 6.88
C ILE A 96 4.22 6.94 8.14
N LYS A 97 3.06 7.35 8.65
CA LYS A 97 2.38 6.67 9.75
C LYS A 97 1.39 5.68 9.17
N LEU A 98 1.63 4.40 9.46
CA LEU A 98 0.78 3.31 8.99
C LEU A 98 -0.16 2.81 10.09
N LYS A 99 -1.39 2.47 9.67
CA LYS A 99 -2.38 1.74 10.46
C LYS A 99 -2.83 0.49 9.73
N LEU A 100 -2.78 -0.63 10.44
CA LEU A 100 -3.25 -1.91 9.94
C LEU A 100 -4.75 -1.83 9.65
N ILE A 101 -5.18 -2.32 8.50
CA ILE A 101 -6.59 -2.49 8.21
C ILE A 101 -7.07 -3.71 9.01
N LYS A 102 -7.59 -3.46 10.23
CA LYS A 102 -8.00 -4.46 11.24
C LYS A 102 -8.99 -5.56 10.76
N THR A 103 -9.55 -5.43 9.57
CA THR A 103 -10.54 -6.36 9.00
C THR A 103 -9.90 -7.48 8.18
N ILE A 104 -8.56 -7.54 8.11
CA ILE A 104 -7.79 -8.53 7.35
C ILE A 104 -7.15 -9.54 8.31
#